data_AF-A0A1X7RDT3-F1
#
_entry.id   AF-A0A1X7RDT3-F1
#
_cell.length_a   1.000
_cell.length_b   1.000
_cell.length_c   1.000
_cell.angle_alpha   90.00
_cell.angle_beta   90.00
_cell.angle_gamma   90.00
#
_symmetry.space_group_name_H-M   'P 1'
#
loop_
_entity.id
_entity.type
_entity.pdbx_description
1 polymer ?
#
loop_
_entity_poly.entity_id
_entity_poly.type
_entity_poly.pdbx_seq_one_letter_code
_entity_poly.pdbx_strand_id
1 'polypeptide(L)'
;MSDDWESTTKIGSKVRGPGVATRETTIKGKSALNAAQRSGAIVGTEKKFATANTGSNPEGQRLTKVDRADGPVATKKVPDEVAKALQQARTKLKNQKGATMTQKDLANKANVDVAAVAALERTGADFPAMDVVLKLQKAANVRLTGSNIGDPMLGPKK
;
A
#
# COMPACT_ATOMS: atom_id res chain seq x y z
N MET A 1 -15.61 60.11 -1.68
CA MET A 1 -14.65 59.23 -2.38
C MET A 1 -13.54 58.92 -1.39
N SER A 2 -13.71 57.90 -0.55
CA SER A 2 -12.74 57.57 0.52
C SER A 2 -12.99 56.19 1.13
N ASP A 3 -13.24 55.16 0.31
CA ASP A 3 -13.32 53.76 0.76
C ASP A 3 -12.34 52.83 0.01
N ASP A 4 -11.60 53.34 -0.98
CA ASP A 4 -10.75 52.52 -1.86
C ASP A 4 -9.36 52.21 -1.25
N TRP A 5 -9.06 52.72 -0.04
CA TRP A 5 -7.74 52.57 0.60
C TRP A 5 -7.67 51.43 1.63
N GLU A 6 -8.80 50.77 1.93
CA GLU A 6 -8.89 49.69 2.93
C GLU A 6 -9.06 48.28 2.33
N SER A 7 -8.81 48.10 1.03
CA SER A 7 -8.92 46.79 0.39
C SER A 7 -7.68 45.92 0.65
N THR A 8 -7.57 45.33 1.84
CA THR A 8 -6.55 44.29 2.09
C THR A 8 -6.92 43.03 1.30
N THR A 9 -6.07 42.62 0.36
CA THR A 9 -6.21 41.33 -0.33
C THR A 9 -5.97 40.20 0.66
N LYS A 10 -7.06 39.63 1.20
CA LYS A 10 -7.01 38.48 2.09
C LYS A 10 -6.91 37.21 1.23
N ILE A 11 -5.83 36.45 1.38
CA ILE A 11 -5.60 35.19 0.64
C ILE A 11 -5.53 34.05 1.65
N GLY A 12 -6.46 33.10 1.60
CA GLY A 12 -6.46 31.96 2.50
C GLY A 12 -7.71 31.09 2.38
N SER A 13 -7.65 29.85 2.88
CA SER A 13 -8.76 28.90 2.83
C SER A 13 -10.01 29.36 3.58
N LYS A 14 -9.84 30.21 4.61
CA LYS A 14 -10.92 30.82 5.39
C LYS A 14 -11.54 32.09 4.77
N VAL A 15 -10.92 32.65 3.73
CA VAL A 15 -11.35 33.91 3.11
C VAL A 15 -12.33 33.66 1.95
N ARG A 16 -12.42 32.41 1.50
CA ARG A 16 -13.35 32.03 0.44
C ARG A 16 -14.78 32.07 0.97
N GLY A 17 -15.60 32.94 0.39
CA GLY A 17 -17.01 33.09 0.76
C GLY A 17 -17.83 31.81 0.54
N PRO A 18 -19.03 31.73 1.14
CA PRO A 18 -19.95 30.62 0.92
C PRO A 18 -20.26 30.50 -0.58
N GLY A 19 -19.94 29.35 -1.19
CA GLY A 19 -20.17 29.09 -2.62
C GLY A 19 -18.92 28.98 -3.49
N VAL A 20 -17.72 29.28 -2.97
CA VAL A 20 -16.47 29.01 -3.72
C VAL A 20 -16.13 27.53 -3.59
N ALA A 21 -16.44 26.76 -4.63
CA ALA A 21 -16.20 25.32 -4.70
C ALA A 21 -14.72 24.99 -4.39
N THR A 22 -14.50 24.29 -3.28
CA THR A 22 -13.25 23.58 -3.04
C THR A 22 -13.03 22.62 -4.20
N ARG A 23 -11.88 22.73 -4.90
CA ARG A 23 -11.52 21.79 -5.97
C ARG A 23 -11.73 20.36 -5.49
N GLU A 24 -12.31 19.55 -6.35
CA GLU A 24 -12.65 18.16 -6.11
C GLU A 24 -11.38 17.36 -5.77
N THR A 25 -11.11 17.18 -4.48
CA THR A 25 -10.06 16.28 -4.01
C THR A 25 -10.68 14.94 -3.72
N THR A 26 -10.20 13.87 -4.36
CA THR A 26 -10.63 12.50 -4.06
C THR A 26 -10.60 12.25 -2.55
N ILE A 27 -11.78 11.99 -1.98
CA ILE A 27 -12.02 11.90 -0.54
C ILE A 27 -11.38 10.61 -0.01
N LYS A 28 -10.18 10.71 0.56
CA LYS A 28 -9.47 9.56 1.15
C LYS A 28 -9.70 9.39 2.66
N GLY A 29 -10.48 10.29 3.30
CA GLY A 29 -10.61 10.32 4.76
C GLY A 29 -12.04 10.55 5.26
N LYS A 30 -12.38 9.91 6.38
CA LYS A 30 -13.68 10.03 7.07
C LYS A 30 -13.99 11.46 7.53
N SER A 31 -12.95 12.26 7.80
CA SER A 31 -13.06 13.68 8.15
C SER A 31 -13.63 14.53 7.01
N ALA A 32 -13.20 14.29 5.78
CA ALA A 32 -13.69 15.00 4.60
C ALA A 32 -15.12 14.57 4.21
N LEU A 33 -15.45 13.29 4.37
CA LEU A 33 -16.82 12.79 4.20
C LEU A 33 -17.78 13.44 5.22
N ASN A 34 -17.39 13.46 6.50
CA ASN A 34 -18.19 14.11 7.55
C ASN A 34 -18.35 15.62 7.32
N ALA A 35 -17.32 16.30 6.78
CA ALA A 35 -17.42 17.72 6.41
C ALA A 35 -18.42 17.95 5.27
N ALA A 36 -18.36 17.12 4.22
CA ALA A 36 -19.29 17.17 3.09
C ALA A 36 -20.75 16.91 3.50
N GLN A 37 -20.97 15.96 4.42
CA GLN A 37 -22.30 15.70 5.00
C GLN A 37 -22.84 16.91 5.77
N ARG A 38 -22.00 17.59 6.56
CA ARG A 38 -22.41 18.76 7.35
C ARG A 38 -22.68 19.99 6.48
N SER A 39 -21.94 20.15 5.38
CA SER A 39 -22.11 21.28 4.45
C SER A 39 -23.22 21.05 3.42
N GLY A 40 -23.97 19.93 3.49
CA GLY A 40 -25.02 19.60 2.52
C GLY A 40 -24.51 19.32 1.11
N ALA A 41 -23.22 18.96 0.95
CA ALA A 41 -22.66 18.61 -0.35
C ALA A 41 -23.15 17.23 -0.81
N ILE A 42 -23.25 17.02 -2.13
CA ILE A 42 -23.67 15.75 -2.71
C ILE A 42 -22.64 14.67 -2.34
N VAL A 43 -23.10 13.63 -1.63
CA VAL A 43 -22.29 12.46 -1.27
C VAL A 43 -22.66 11.31 -2.22
N GLY A 44 -21.77 11.01 -3.17
CA GLY A 44 -21.92 9.83 -4.03
C GLY A 44 -21.62 8.55 -3.24
N THR A 45 -22.63 7.67 -3.13
CA THR A 45 -22.46 6.33 -2.58
C THR A 45 -22.53 5.32 -3.72
N GLU A 46 -21.42 4.63 -3.99
CA GLU A 46 -21.35 3.59 -5.01
C GLU A 46 -21.02 2.24 -4.37
N LYS A 47 -21.64 1.18 -4.89
CA LYS A 47 -21.30 -0.18 -4.49
C LYS A 47 -19.92 -0.53 -5.06
N LYS A 48 -18.98 -0.87 -4.20
CA LYS A 48 -17.66 -1.36 -4.63
C LYS A 48 -17.80 -2.72 -5.31
N PHE A 49 -16.94 -2.94 -6.31
CA PHE A 49 -16.86 -4.17 -7.10
C PHE A 49 -16.53 -5.45 -6.28
N ALA A 50 -16.07 -5.32 -5.03
CA ALA A 50 -15.64 -6.45 -4.22
C ALA A 50 -16.81 -7.37 -3.80
N THR A 51 -16.68 -8.66 -4.08
CA THR A 51 -17.59 -9.72 -3.62
C THR A 51 -17.16 -10.19 -2.22
N ALA A 52 -18.13 -10.43 -1.33
CA ALA A 52 -17.93 -10.57 0.13
C ALA A 52 -16.76 -11.47 0.59
N ASN A 53 -16.46 -12.56 -0.14
CA ASN A 53 -15.42 -13.53 0.25
C ASN A 53 -14.20 -13.58 -0.69
N THR A 54 -14.20 -12.83 -1.80
CA THR A 54 -13.08 -12.82 -2.74
C THR A 54 -12.10 -11.72 -2.35
N GLY A 55 -10.83 -12.07 -2.17
CA GLY A 55 -9.78 -11.11 -1.83
C GLY A 55 -9.70 -9.96 -2.84
N SER A 56 -9.58 -8.73 -2.33
CA SER A 56 -9.34 -7.55 -3.16
C SER A 56 -8.02 -7.71 -3.91
N ASN A 57 -8.07 -7.79 -5.25
CA ASN A 57 -6.87 -7.88 -6.07
C ASN A 57 -6.43 -6.48 -6.54
N PRO A 58 -5.34 -5.90 -5.98
CA PRO A 58 -4.83 -4.60 -6.41
C PRO A 58 -4.23 -4.62 -7.83
N GLU A 59 -3.97 -5.78 -8.41
CA GLU A 59 -3.36 -5.94 -9.74
C GLU A 59 -4.37 -5.78 -10.89
N GLY A 60 -5.66 -5.53 -10.62
CA GLY A 60 -6.70 -5.46 -11.65
C GLY A 60 -6.38 -4.50 -12.81
N GLN A 61 -5.82 -3.31 -12.49
CA GLN A 61 -5.41 -2.34 -13.52
C GLN A 61 -4.31 -2.87 -14.42
N ARG A 62 -3.34 -3.59 -13.85
CA ARG A 62 -2.24 -4.20 -14.61
C ARG A 62 -2.76 -5.36 -15.45
N LEU A 63 -3.70 -6.16 -14.95
CA LEU A 63 -4.30 -7.26 -15.71
C LEU A 63 -5.03 -6.74 -16.95
N THR A 64 -5.80 -5.65 -16.84
CA THR A 64 -6.43 -5.00 -17.99
C THR A 64 -5.39 -4.47 -18.99
N LYS A 65 -4.23 -3.97 -18.53
CA LYS A 65 -3.15 -3.55 -19.41
C LYS A 65 -2.51 -4.73 -20.14
N VAL A 66 -2.33 -5.86 -19.46
CA VAL A 66 -1.78 -7.10 -20.05
C VAL A 66 -2.73 -7.66 -21.10
N ASP A 67 -4.03 -7.69 -20.82
CA ASP A 67 -5.07 -8.17 -21.74
C ASP A 67 -5.13 -7.35 -23.04
N ARG A 68 -4.91 -6.04 -22.95
CA ARG A 68 -4.90 -5.13 -24.11
C ARG A 68 -3.57 -5.03 -24.85
N ALA A 69 -2.53 -5.73 -24.41
CA ALA A 69 -1.21 -5.64 -25.03
C ALA A 69 -1.06 -6.68 -26.15
N ASP A 70 -0.62 -6.25 -27.33
CA ASP A 70 -0.45 -7.12 -28.51
C ASP A 70 0.83 -7.98 -28.48
N GLY A 71 1.62 -7.92 -27.40
CA GLY A 71 2.92 -8.59 -27.30
C GLY A 71 3.27 -9.03 -25.87
N PRO A 72 4.36 -9.80 -25.69
CA PRO A 72 4.73 -10.37 -24.40
C PRO A 72 5.05 -9.29 -23.36
N VAL A 73 4.26 -9.22 -22.30
CA VAL A 73 4.48 -8.29 -21.18
C VAL A 73 5.41 -8.91 -20.15
N ALA A 74 6.54 -8.27 -19.88
CA ALA A 74 7.50 -8.73 -18.88
C ALA A 74 6.88 -8.83 -17.48
N THR A 75 7.12 -9.94 -16.80
CA THR A 75 6.74 -10.10 -15.39
C THR A 75 7.68 -9.32 -14.49
N LYS A 76 7.13 -8.78 -13.40
CA LYS A 76 7.95 -8.14 -12.36
C LYS A 76 8.86 -9.21 -11.75
N LYS A 77 10.17 -8.95 -11.75
CA LYS A 77 11.16 -9.84 -11.14
C LYS A 77 11.53 -9.36 -9.73
N VAL A 78 12.02 -10.29 -8.92
CA VAL A 78 12.53 -10.00 -7.58
C VAL A 78 13.88 -9.26 -7.68
N PRO A 79 13.98 -8.04 -7.15
CA PRO A 79 15.25 -7.32 -7.09
C PRO A 79 16.15 -7.89 -6.00
N ASP A 80 17.47 -7.74 -6.19
CA ASP A 80 18.49 -8.31 -5.30
C ASP A 80 18.38 -7.81 -3.85
N GLU A 81 18.06 -6.53 -3.66
CA GLU A 81 17.87 -5.92 -2.34
C GLU A 81 16.75 -6.60 -1.53
N VAL A 82 15.64 -6.96 -2.19
CA VAL A 82 14.50 -7.62 -1.53
C VAL A 82 14.86 -9.05 -1.14
N ALA A 83 15.53 -9.78 -2.03
CA ALA A 83 15.98 -11.14 -1.75
C ALA A 83 16.93 -11.17 -0.56
N LYS A 84 17.94 -10.29 -0.55
CA LYS A 84 18.89 -10.16 0.56
C LYS A 84 18.22 -9.71 1.85
N ALA A 85 17.34 -8.71 1.81
CA ALA A 85 16.63 -8.21 2.98
C ALA A 85 15.80 -9.31 3.67
N LEU A 86 15.08 -10.12 2.88
CA LEU A 86 14.27 -11.21 3.42
C LEU A 86 15.14 -12.32 4.02
N GLN A 87 16.20 -12.74 3.31
CA GLN A 87 17.13 -13.76 3.80
C GLN A 87 17.78 -13.31 5.12
N GLN A 88 18.23 -12.05 5.20
CA GLN A 88 18.83 -11.50 6.42
C GLN A 88 17.82 -11.38 7.56
N ALA A 89 16.59 -10.95 7.28
CA ALA A 89 15.55 -10.90 8.30
C ALA A 89 15.23 -12.31 8.84
N ARG A 90 15.12 -13.29 7.94
CA ARG A 90 14.86 -14.68 8.29
C ARG A 90 15.99 -15.28 9.15
N THR A 91 17.26 -15.01 8.81
CA THR A 91 18.39 -15.53 9.60
C THR A 91 18.49 -14.90 11.00
N LYS A 92 18.10 -13.64 11.14
CA LYS A 92 18.04 -12.93 12.43
C LYS A 92 16.87 -13.39 13.31
N LEU A 93 15.77 -13.85 12.70
CA LEU A 93 14.61 -14.36 13.43
C LEU A 93 14.86 -15.75 14.01
N LYS A 94 14.44 -15.93 15.26
CA LYS A 94 14.41 -17.24 15.91
C LYS A 94 13.01 -17.86 15.78
N ASN A 95 12.98 -19.15 15.51
CA ASN A 95 11.76 -19.95 15.57
C ASN A 95 11.38 -20.24 17.03
N GLN A 96 10.24 -20.90 17.25
CA GLN A 96 9.74 -21.23 18.59
C GLN A 96 10.71 -22.09 19.41
N LYS A 97 11.65 -22.77 18.75
CA LYS A 97 12.68 -23.63 19.36
C LYS A 97 14.01 -22.91 19.57
N GLY A 98 14.07 -21.59 19.36
CA GLY A 98 15.30 -20.79 19.49
C GLY A 98 16.31 -20.95 18.35
N ALA A 99 16.00 -21.79 17.35
CA ALA A 99 16.84 -21.98 16.16
C ALA A 99 16.53 -20.92 15.10
N THR A 100 17.43 -20.78 14.11
CA THR A 100 17.24 -19.86 12.99
C THR A 100 16.00 -20.25 12.18
N MET A 101 15.17 -19.25 11.82
CA MET A 101 13.93 -19.49 11.07
C MET A 101 14.22 -20.10 9.69
N THR A 102 13.58 -21.23 9.37
CA THR A 102 13.64 -21.79 8.00
C THR A 102 12.62 -21.12 7.08
N GLN A 103 12.74 -21.32 5.76
CA GLN A 103 11.74 -20.82 4.81
C GLN A 103 10.34 -21.39 5.12
N LYS A 104 10.28 -22.67 5.52
CA LYS A 104 9.06 -23.34 5.95
C LYS A 104 8.46 -22.71 7.22
N ASP A 105 9.29 -22.42 8.21
CA ASP A 105 8.81 -21.79 9.45
C ASP A 105 8.27 -20.38 9.20
N LEU A 106 8.93 -19.60 8.34
CA LEU A 106 8.45 -18.27 7.95
C LEU A 106 7.14 -18.35 7.15
N ALA A 107 7.04 -19.29 6.23
CA ALA A 107 5.83 -19.54 5.44
C ALA A 107 4.64 -19.89 6.33
N ASN A 108 4.83 -20.82 7.28
CA ASN A 108 3.82 -21.20 8.27
C ASN A 108 3.42 -20.00 9.14
N LYS A 109 4.37 -19.19 9.60
CA LYS A 109 4.11 -17.99 10.39
C LYS A 109 3.31 -16.93 9.63
N ALA A 110 3.57 -16.77 8.33
CA ALA A 110 2.88 -15.83 7.47
C ALA A 110 1.57 -16.40 6.88
N ASN A 111 1.29 -17.69 7.06
CA ASN A 111 0.20 -18.42 6.40
C ASN A 111 0.23 -18.23 4.87
N VAL A 112 1.37 -18.56 4.26
CA VAL A 112 1.61 -18.53 2.82
C VAL A 112 2.35 -19.79 2.39
N ASP A 113 2.39 -20.04 1.08
CA ASP A 113 3.13 -21.19 0.55
C ASP A 113 4.66 -21.00 0.64
N VAL A 114 5.37 -22.11 0.86
CA VAL A 114 6.83 -22.13 0.98
C VAL A 114 7.50 -21.72 -0.34
N ALA A 115 6.90 -22.07 -1.49
CA ALA A 115 7.42 -21.69 -2.79
C ALA A 115 7.46 -20.17 -2.98
N ALA A 116 6.51 -19.43 -2.39
CA ALA A 116 6.50 -17.97 -2.47
C ALA A 116 7.64 -17.34 -1.66
N VAL A 117 8.01 -17.94 -0.52
CA VAL A 117 9.19 -17.51 0.26
C VAL A 117 10.46 -17.80 -0.52
N ALA A 118 10.60 -19.01 -1.07
CA ALA A 118 11.76 -19.40 -1.87
C ALA A 118 11.91 -18.55 -3.14
N ALA A 119 10.81 -18.17 -3.79
CA ALA A 119 10.82 -17.24 -4.91
C ALA A 119 11.29 -15.84 -4.49
N LEU A 120 10.78 -15.31 -3.38
CA LEU A 120 11.14 -13.97 -2.90
C LEU A 120 12.58 -13.88 -2.38
N GLU A 121 13.17 -14.97 -1.92
CA GLU A 121 14.60 -15.06 -1.55
C GLU A 121 15.53 -15.30 -2.76
N ARG A 122 14.99 -15.45 -3.98
CA ARG A 122 15.78 -15.71 -5.19
C ARG A 122 15.74 -14.53 -6.15
N THR A 123 16.89 -13.87 -6.31
CA THR A 123 17.06 -12.77 -7.27
C THR A 123 16.67 -13.20 -8.68
N GLY A 124 15.87 -12.38 -9.37
CA GLY A 124 15.42 -12.65 -10.74
C GLY A 124 14.25 -13.64 -10.87
N ALA A 125 13.78 -14.25 -9.78
CA ALA A 125 12.53 -15.02 -9.80
C ALA A 125 11.32 -14.12 -10.07
N ASP A 126 10.19 -14.71 -10.44
CA ASP A 126 8.93 -13.97 -10.56
C ASP A 126 8.48 -13.42 -9.21
N PHE A 127 8.10 -12.13 -9.19
CA PHE A 127 7.67 -11.46 -7.98
C PHE A 127 6.30 -12.02 -7.55
N PRO A 128 6.17 -12.57 -6.33
CA PRO A 128 4.91 -13.11 -5.84
C PRO A 128 3.81 -12.05 -5.72
N ALA A 129 2.56 -12.49 -5.55
CA ALA A 129 1.44 -11.59 -5.33
C ALA A 129 1.65 -10.68 -4.11
N MET A 130 1.20 -9.42 -4.22
CA MET A 130 1.48 -8.37 -3.24
C MET A 130 0.90 -8.67 -1.84
N ASP A 131 -0.18 -9.42 -1.76
CA ASP A 131 -0.79 -9.87 -0.50
C ASP A 131 0.12 -10.85 0.25
N VAL A 132 0.74 -11.79 -0.46
CA VAL A 132 1.73 -12.73 0.07
C VAL A 132 2.95 -11.97 0.56
N VAL A 133 3.45 -11.02 -0.24
CA VAL A 133 4.59 -10.18 0.13
C VAL A 133 4.28 -9.37 1.38
N LEU A 134 3.08 -8.79 1.52
CA LEU A 134 2.69 -8.04 2.71
C LEU A 134 2.61 -8.92 3.97
N LYS A 135 2.10 -10.16 3.85
CA LYS A 135 2.09 -11.13 4.96
C LYS A 135 3.52 -11.47 5.40
N LEU A 136 4.42 -11.69 4.44
CA LEU A 136 5.83 -11.95 4.73
C LEU A 136 6.54 -10.78 5.39
N GLN A 137 6.29 -9.54 4.94
CA GLN A 137 6.82 -8.34 5.59
C GLN A 137 6.42 -8.26 7.08
N LYS A 138 5.15 -8.56 7.40
CA LYS A 138 4.65 -8.57 8.78
C LYS A 138 5.28 -9.69 9.60
N ALA A 139 5.38 -10.88 9.04
CA ALA A 139 5.92 -12.04 9.74
C ALA A 139 7.43 -11.91 10.02
N ALA A 140 8.16 -11.32 9.08
CA ALA A 140 9.60 -11.09 9.17
C ALA A 140 9.98 -9.73 9.81
N ASN A 141 8.98 -8.87 10.08
CA ASN A 141 9.15 -7.50 10.54
C ASN A 141 10.15 -6.68 9.71
N VAL A 142 10.12 -6.83 8.39
CA VAL A 142 11.04 -6.14 7.47
C VAL A 142 10.26 -5.60 6.29
N ARG A 143 10.63 -4.41 5.81
CA ARG A 143 10.04 -3.82 4.62
C ARG A 143 10.68 -4.43 3.38
N LEU A 144 9.84 -4.96 2.49
CA LEU A 144 10.24 -5.62 1.23
C LEU A 144 9.75 -4.87 0.00
N THR A 145 9.10 -3.72 0.18
CA THR A 145 8.46 -2.94 -0.89
C THR A 145 8.56 -1.45 -0.62
N GLY A 146 8.54 -0.64 -1.68
CA GLY A 146 8.63 0.81 -1.58
C GLY A 146 10.05 1.26 -1.22
N SER A 147 10.15 2.40 -0.53
CA SER A 147 11.43 2.96 -0.08
C SER A 147 11.90 2.32 1.23
N ASN A 148 13.22 2.27 1.40
CA ASN A 148 13.91 1.70 2.56
C ASN A 148 13.66 0.20 2.75
N ILE A 149 14.00 -0.57 1.72
CA ILE A 149 13.98 -2.04 1.78
C ILE A 149 15.00 -2.51 2.83
N GLY A 150 14.60 -3.46 3.68
CA GLY A 150 15.44 -3.96 4.77
C GLY A 150 15.21 -3.29 6.13
N ASP A 151 14.51 -2.14 6.17
CA ASP A 151 14.16 -1.50 7.43
C ASP A 151 13.05 -2.28 8.18
N PRO A 152 13.01 -2.19 9.53
CA PRO A 152 11.91 -2.73 10.30
C PRO A 152 10.56 -2.17 9.83
N MET A 153 9.60 -3.05 9.52
CA MET A 153 8.29 -2.59 9.03
C MET A 153 7.41 -2.07 10.16
N LEU A 154 7.40 -2.78 11.29
CA LEU A 154 6.75 -2.33 12.52
C LEU A 154 7.82 -1.59 13.33
N GLY A 155 7.43 -0.46 13.94
CA GLY A 155 8.25 0.22 14.93
C GLY A 155 8.59 -0.70 16.11
N PRO A 156 9.36 -0.22 17.10
CA PRO A 156 9.65 -1.00 18.30
C PRO A 156 8.34 -1.56 18.86
N LYS A 157 8.29 -2.88 19.07
CA LYS A 157 7.13 -3.52 19.69
C LYS A 157 6.92 -2.85 21.04
N LYS A 158 5.78 -2.18 21.21
CA LYS A 158 5.29 -1.78 22.53
C LYS A 158 4.93 -3.02 23.34
#